data_AF-S2NEZ7-F1
#
_entry.id   AF-S2NEZ7-F1
#
_cell.length_a   1.000
_cell.length_b   1.000
_cell.length_c   1.000
_cell.angle_alpha   90.00
_cell.angle_beta   90.00
_cell.angle_gamma   90.00
#
_symmetry.space_group_name_H-M   'P 1'
#
loop_
_entity.id
_entity.type
_entity.pdbx_description
1 polymer ?
#
loop_
_entity_poly.entity_id
_entity_poly.type
_entity_poly.pdbx_seq_one_letter_code
_entity_poly.pdbx_strand_id
1 'polypeptide(L)'
;MNSPVELWKKHPDIDKIEVSSFGRVRSVKGHYYTSCHDHGGYLLVGFRVNGKHVSKLVHRLVAQAFIPNPNNLPQVNHKDSDRTNNNVSNLEWCNNSYNQIYMEKFGISNTESRGKPVFAINLTTLEVSRFRSQHEAERALGVYQANINSVIRGRYKQTGGYWFVNDDGHKDAQIQQKIVEGQRAIAQKQAEVDAKQQTINDLTSQLEAAKQANNDLSQAIKDAQNIKDYSDQAVKSANAQ
;
A
#
# COMPACT_ATOMS: atom_id res chain seq x y z
N MET A 1 5.87 -26.86 9.08
CA MET A 1 5.59 -25.64 9.84
C MET A 1 4.73 -26.05 11.03
N ASN A 2 5.21 -25.91 12.26
CA ASN A 2 4.39 -26.22 13.44
C ASN A 2 3.33 -25.13 13.57
N SER A 3 2.06 -25.48 13.43
CA SER A 3 0.96 -24.59 13.81
C SER A 3 1.13 -24.20 15.29
N PRO A 4 0.85 -22.94 15.66
CA PRO A 4 0.97 -22.51 17.04
C PRO A 4 0.12 -23.41 17.94
N VAL A 5 0.74 -23.96 18.99
CA VAL A 5 0.07 -24.83 19.96
C VAL A 5 -0.86 -23.96 20.82
N GLU A 6 -2.12 -24.35 20.89
CA GLU A 6 -3.10 -23.69 21.76
C GLU A 6 -2.82 -24.02 23.22
N LEU A 7 -2.59 -23.00 24.04
CA LEU A 7 -2.35 -23.15 25.47
C LEU A 7 -3.62 -22.85 26.25
N TRP A 8 -3.93 -23.67 27.26
CA TRP A 8 -5.07 -23.47 28.16
C TRP A 8 -4.58 -23.17 29.58
N LYS A 9 -5.16 -22.16 30.23
CA LYS A 9 -4.86 -21.79 31.61
C LYS A 9 -6.15 -21.60 32.40
N LYS A 10 -6.13 -21.94 33.69
CA LYS A 10 -7.19 -21.55 34.62
C LYS A 10 -7.21 -20.03 34.78
N HIS A 11 -8.39 -19.44 34.87
CA HIS A 11 -8.50 -18.01 35.13
C HIS A 11 -8.12 -17.73 36.60
N PRO A 12 -7.31 -16.70 36.90
CA PRO A 12 -6.79 -16.45 38.25
C PRO A 12 -7.89 -16.21 39.30
N ASP A 13 -8.95 -15.50 38.94
CA ASP A 13 -10.02 -15.13 39.89
C ASP A 13 -11.31 -15.96 39.71
N ILE A 14 -11.33 -16.91 38.77
CA ILE A 14 -12.55 -17.65 38.40
C ILE A 14 -12.21 -19.13 38.24
N ASP A 15 -12.23 -19.85 39.35
CA ASP A 15 -11.76 -21.24 39.46
C ASP A 15 -12.47 -22.24 38.54
N LYS A 16 -13.67 -21.91 38.05
CA LYS A 16 -14.53 -22.82 37.28
C LYS A 16 -14.30 -22.76 35.78
N ILE A 17 -13.43 -21.88 35.30
CA ILE A 17 -13.18 -21.70 33.86
C ILE A 17 -11.71 -21.84 33.50
N GLU A 18 -11.49 -22.19 32.25
CA GLU A 18 -10.20 -22.15 31.57
C GLU A 18 -10.31 -21.28 30.33
N VAL A 19 -9.23 -20.57 30.05
CA VAL A 19 -9.10 -19.65 28.93
C VAL A 19 -7.96 -20.12 28.05
N SER A 20 -8.17 -20.05 26.74
CA SER A 20 -7.18 -20.42 25.74
C SER A 20 -6.39 -19.20 25.25
N SER A 21 -5.16 -19.44 24.81
CA SER A 21 -4.31 -18.45 24.12
C SER A 21 -4.93 -17.92 22.82
N PHE A 22 -5.94 -18.60 22.26
CA PHE A 22 -6.69 -18.19 21.06
C PHE A 22 -8.04 -17.54 21.38
N GLY A 23 -8.32 -17.23 22.65
CA GLY A 23 -9.55 -16.53 23.02
C GLY A 23 -10.78 -17.42 23.13
N ARG A 24 -10.60 -18.73 23.32
CA ARG A 24 -11.70 -19.64 23.67
C ARG A 24 -11.85 -19.76 25.18
N VAL A 25 -13.09 -19.92 25.65
CA VAL A 25 -13.38 -20.09 27.08
C VAL A 25 -14.18 -21.38 27.26
N ARG A 26 -13.75 -22.19 28.23
CA ARG A 26 -14.44 -23.43 28.60
C ARG A 26 -14.51 -23.56 30.12
N SER A 27 -15.39 -24.43 30.61
CA SER A 27 -15.37 -24.84 32.01
C SER A 27 -14.18 -25.77 32.28
N VAL A 28 -13.75 -25.86 33.54
CA VAL A 28 -12.76 -26.87 33.97
C VAL A 28 -13.19 -28.32 33.71
N LYS A 29 -14.48 -28.55 33.42
CA LYS A 29 -15.04 -29.85 33.03
C LYS A 29 -15.05 -30.07 31.51
N GLY A 30 -14.52 -29.14 30.72
CA GLY A 30 -14.39 -29.26 29.26
C GLY A 30 -15.54 -28.68 28.43
N HIS A 31 -16.65 -28.23 29.04
CA HIS A 31 -17.75 -27.59 28.31
C HIS A 31 -17.36 -26.21 27.76
N TYR A 32 -17.50 -25.99 26.46
CA TYR A 32 -17.20 -24.71 25.80
C TYR A 32 -18.35 -23.71 25.97
N TYR A 33 -18.01 -22.48 26.33
CA TYR A 33 -18.98 -21.39 26.38
C TYR A 33 -19.08 -20.71 25.01
N THR A 34 -20.31 -20.52 24.54
CA THR A 34 -20.59 -19.75 23.33
C THR A 34 -20.39 -18.26 23.62
N SER A 35 -19.68 -17.57 22.72
CA SER A 35 -19.52 -16.12 22.78
C SER A 35 -20.61 -15.39 21.98
N CYS A 36 -20.95 -14.19 22.41
CA CYS A 36 -21.80 -13.26 21.68
C CYS A 36 -21.16 -11.86 21.64
N HIS A 37 -21.59 -11.01 20.71
CA HIS A 37 -21.09 -9.65 20.61
C HIS A 37 -21.87 -8.72 21.56
N ASP A 38 -21.17 -7.79 22.19
CA ASP A 38 -21.78 -6.64 22.86
C ASP A 38 -22.11 -5.52 21.85
N HIS A 39 -22.73 -4.44 22.34
CA HIS A 39 -23.06 -3.27 21.51
C HIS A 39 -21.81 -2.56 20.92
N GLY A 40 -20.63 -2.79 21.50
CA GLY A 40 -19.34 -2.28 21.03
C GLY A 40 -18.61 -3.22 20.07
N GLY A 41 -19.14 -4.42 19.80
CA GLY A 41 -18.51 -5.44 18.97
C GLY A 41 -17.47 -6.30 19.69
N TYR A 42 -17.37 -6.24 21.02
CA TYR A 42 -16.52 -7.14 21.80
C TYR A 42 -17.21 -8.47 22.06
N LEU A 43 -16.44 -9.56 22.07
CA LEU A 43 -16.94 -10.87 22.47
C LEU A 43 -17.14 -10.96 23.99
N LEU A 44 -18.33 -11.41 24.38
CA LEU A 44 -18.75 -11.74 25.73
C LEU A 44 -19.00 -13.23 25.87
N VAL A 45 -18.71 -13.80 27.04
CA VAL A 45 -19.14 -15.14 27.45
C VAL A 45 -19.95 -15.06 28.73
N GLY A 46 -21.07 -15.79 28.77
CA GLY A 46 -21.96 -15.89 29.93
C GLY A 46 -21.77 -17.20 30.67
N PHE A 47 -21.58 -17.14 32.00
CA PHE A 47 -21.49 -18.34 32.85
C PHE A 47 -21.91 -18.03 34.29
N ARG A 48 -22.05 -19.07 35.13
CA ARG A 48 -22.45 -18.91 36.54
C ARG A 48 -21.24 -18.87 37.48
N VAL A 49 -21.15 -17.81 38.29
CA VAL A 49 -20.21 -17.68 39.40
C VAL A 49 -21.00 -17.54 40.69
N ASN A 50 -20.75 -18.42 41.66
CA ASN A 50 -21.45 -18.42 42.97
C ASN A 50 -22.98 -18.35 42.85
N GLY A 51 -23.55 -19.10 41.91
CA GLY A 51 -25.01 -19.17 41.67
C GLY A 51 -25.58 -18.02 40.83
N LYS A 52 -24.82 -16.94 40.57
CA LYS A 52 -25.28 -15.80 39.75
C LYS A 52 -24.75 -15.89 38.33
N HIS A 53 -25.59 -15.52 37.36
CA HIS A 53 -25.16 -15.40 35.97
C HIS A 53 -24.31 -14.13 35.80
N VAL A 54 -23.13 -14.27 35.21
CA VAL A 54 -22.22 -13.16 34.91
C VAL A 54 -21.80 -13.23 33.45
N SER A 55 -21.67 -12.06 32.82
CA SER A 55 -21.10 -11.92 31.48
C SER A 55 -19.72 -11.26 31.59
N LYS A 56 -18.73 -11.81 30.90
CA LYS A 56 -17.34 -11.32 30.93
C LYS A 56 -16.80 -11.17 29.52
N LEU A 57 -15.98 -10.14 29.31
CA LEU A 57 -15.31 -9.86 28.03
C LEU A 57 -14.19 -10.88 27.79
N VAL A 58 -14.19 -11.49 26.61
CA VAL A 58 -13.23 -12.56 26.25
C VAL A 58 -11.79 -12.04 26.28
N HIS A 59 -11.49 -10.93 25.61
CA HIS A 59 -10.13 -10.36 25.59
C HIS A 59 -9.58 -10.10 27.00
N ARG A 60 -10.43 -9.68 27.93
CA ARG A 60 -10.02 -9.46 29.33
C ARG A 60 -9.69 -10.76 30.04
N LEU A 61 -10.53 -11.79 29.88
CA LEU A 61 -10.26 -13.10 30.46
C LEU A 61 -8.93 -13.67 29.96
N VAL A 62 -8.63 -13.50 28.66
CA VAL A 62 -7.36 -13.90 28.06
C VAL A 62 -6.20 -13.10 28.64
N ALA A 63 -6.28 -11.78 28.62
CA ALA A 63 -5.21 -10.93 29.14
C ALA A 63 -4.92 -11.20 30.62
N GLN A 64 -5.95 -11.40 31.45
CA GLN A 64 -5.82 -11.74 32.87
C GLN A 64 -5.14 -13.10 33.10
N ALA A 65 -5.38 -14.09 32.23
CA ALA A 65 -4.78 -15.42 32.38
C ALA A 65 -3.35 -15.54 31.82
N PHE A 66 -3.00 -14.73 30.80
CA PHE A 66 -1.75 -14.92 30.05
C PHE A 66 -0.77 -13.75 30.10
N ILE A 67 -1.22 -12.53 30.37
CA ILE A 67 -0.39 -11.32 30.26
C ILE A 67 -0.23 -10.69 31.65
N PRO A 68 0.99 -10.68 32.23
CA PRO A 68 1.25 -9.98 33.48
C PRO A 68 0.85 -8.50 33.38
N ASN A 69 0.24 -7.98 34.45
CA ASN A 69 -0.14 -6.57 34.55
C ASN A 69 0.50 -5.90 35.79
N PRO A 70 1.84 -5.80 35.85
CA PRO A 70 2.53 -5.28 37.04
C PRO A 70 2.17 -3.83 37.36
N ASN A 71 1.73 -3.06 36.35
CA ASN A 71 1.37 -1.66 36.48
C ASN A 71 -0.13 -1.44 36.76
N ASN A 72 -0.91 -2.51 36.97
CA ASN A 72 -2.35 -2.46 37.23
C ASN A 72 -3.14 -1.60 36.21
N LEU A 73 -2.76 -1.70 34.94
CA LEU A 73 -3.41 -0.96 33.86
C LEU A 73 -4.86 -1.43 33.69
N PRO A 74 -5.82 -0.50 33.50
CA PRO A 74 -7.24 -0.83 33.61
C PRO A 74 -7.86 -1.44 32.33
N GLN A 75 -7.22 -1.24 31.17
CA GLN A 75 -7.80 -1.58 29.86
C GLN A 75 -6.90 -2.57 29.10
N VAL A 76 -7.50 -3.29 28.15
CA VAL A 76 -6.79 -4.17 27.21
C VAL A 76 -7.00 -3.62 25.81
N ASN A 77 -5.92 -3.43 25.07
CA ASN A 77 -5.91 -3.01 23.68
C ASN A 77 -5.81 -4.21 22.74
N HIS A 78 -6.45 -4.12 21.57
CA HIS A 78 -6.29 -5.04 20.45
C HIS A 78 -5.36 -4.39 19.42
N LYS A 79 -4.16 -4.96 19.21
CA LYS A 79 -3.11 -4.35 18.39
C LYS A 79 -3.51 -4.20 16.92
N ASP A 80 -4.34 -5.10 16.40
CA ASP A 80 -4.87 -5.02 15.04
C ASP A 80 -6.18 -4.21 14.92
N SER A 81 -6.65 -3.64 16.04
CA SER A 81 -7.93 -2.94 16.16
C SER A 81 -9.17 -3.79 15.82
N ASP A 82 -9.03 -5.13 15.73
CA ASP A 82 -10.14 -6.07 15.58
C ASP A 82 -10.53 -6.66 16.94
N ARG A 83 -11.69 -6.23 17.44
CA ARG A 83 -12.26 -6.64 18.74
C ARG A 83 -12.60 -8.13 18.82
N THR A 84 -12.66 -8.83 17.67
CA THR A 84 -12.94 -10.27 17.58
C THR A 84 -11.67 -11.12 17.64
N ASN A 85 -10.50 -10.54 17.34
CA ASN A 85 -9.21 -11.20 17.42
C ASN A 85 -8.68 -11.24 18.86
N ASN A 86 -9.16 -12.20 19.64
CA ASN A 86 -8.84 -12.38 21.06
C ASN A 86 -7.59 -13.25 21.30
N ASN A 87 -6.71 -13.40 20.32
CA ASN A 87 -5.44 -14.12 20.47
C ASN A 87 -4.53 -13.38 21.45
N VAL A 88 -3.88 -14.10 22.36
CA VAL A 88 -2.99 -13.53 23.39
C VAL A 88 -1.90 -12.63 22.78
N SER A 89 -1.34 -12.99 21.63
CA SER A 89 -0.32 -12.21 20.93
C SER A 89 -0.84 -10.85 20.44
N ASN A 90 -2.15 -10.75 20.19
CA ASN A 90 -2.82 -9.55 19.71
C ASN A 90 -3.27 -8.61 20.84
N LEU A 91 -3.13 -9.01 22.10
CA LEU A 91 -3.61 -8.25 23.25
C LEU A 91 -2.46 -7.61 24.03
N GLU A 92 -2.73 -6.48 24.66
CA GLU A 92 -1.82 -5.83 25.61
C GLU A 92 -2.58 -5.00 26.64
N TRP A 93 -2.03 -4.87 27.85
CA TRP A 93 -2.59 -3.98 28.86
C TRP A 93 -2.22 -2.51 28.55
N CYS A 94 -3.18 -1.60 28.65
CA CYS A 94 -3.00 -0.19 28.37
C CYS A 94 -3.77 0.71 29.35
N ASN A 95 -3.40 1.99 29.40
CA ASN A 95 -4.21 3.03 30.04
C ASN A 95 -5.16 3.69 29.01
N ASN A 96 -6.13 4.45 29.51
CA ASN A 96 -7.13 5.09 28.67
C ASN A 96 -6.53 6.07 27.65
N SER A 97 -5.55 6.88 28.06
CA SER A 97 -4.91 7.87 27.16
C SER A 97 -4.22 7.19 25.98
N TYR A 98 -3.43 6.14 26.25
CA TYR A 98 -2.79 5.32 25.23
C TYR A 98 -3.83 4.71 24.29
N ASN A 99 -4.88 4.10 24.84
CA ASN A 99 -5.91 3.44 24.04
C ASN A 99 -6.64 4.43 23.12
N GLN A 100 -6.94 5.64 23.61
CA GLN A 100 -7.55 6.71 22.80
C GLN A 100 -6.61 7.13 21.66
N ILE A 101 -5.34 7.42 21.95
CA ILE A 101 -4.34 7.80 20.93
C ILE A 101 -4.12 6.68 19.92
N TYR A 102 -4.07 5.43 20.38
CA TYR A 102 -3.91 4.26 19.54
C TYR A 102 -5.11 4.08 18.61
N MET A 103 -6.33 4.23 19.13
CA MET A 103 -7.55 4.16 18.33
C MET A 103 -7.68 5.33 17.35
N GLU A 104 -7.22 6.53 17.69
CA GLU A 104 -7.18 7.66 16.76
C GLU A 104 -6.21 7.40 15.61
N LYS A 105 -5.04 6.82 15.91
CA LYS A 105 -3.97 6.61 14.93
C LYS A 105 -4.14 5.35 14.09
N PHE A 106 -4.58 4.26 14.70
CA PHE A 106 -4.60 2.90 14.14
C PHE A 106 -5.96 2.21 14.25
N GLY A 107 -6.91 2.81 14.98
CA GLY A 107 -8.23 2.24 15.20
C GLY A 107 -9.04 2.15 13.93
N ILE A 108 -9.89 1.13 13.86
CA ILE A 108 -10.97 1.06 12.88
C ILE A 108 -12.16 1.78 13.51
N SER A 109 -12.58 2.92 12.97
CA SER A 109 -13.80 3.56 13.47
C SER A 109 -15.02 2.65 13.23
N ASN A 110 -16.09 2.83 14.01
CA ASN A 110 -17.36 2.13 13.78
C ASN A 110 -17.94 2.41 12.38
N THR A 111 -17.60 3.57 11.79
CA THR A 111 -17.94 3.92 10.40
C THR A 111 -17.08 3.13 9.43
N GLU A 112 -15.80 2.95 9.74
CA GLU A 112 -14.83 2.26 8.89
C GLU A 112 -15.03 0.74 8.88
N SER A 113 -15.36 0.14 10.02
CA SER A 113 -15.71 -1.28 10.14
C SER A 113 -17.02 -1.64 9.44
N ARG A 114 -17.96 -0.69 9.35
CA ARG A 114 -19.15 -0.78 8.49
C ARG A 114 -18.92 -0.25 7.08
N GLY A 115 -17.70 0.23 6.80
CA GLY A 115 -17.33 0.82 5.53
C GLY A 115 -17.38 -0.23 4.42
N LYS A 116 -17.70 0.22 3.22
CA LYS A 116 -17.59 -0.63 2.03
C LYS A 116 -16.12 -0.68 1.61
N PRO A 117 -15.52 -1.87 1.42
CA PRO A 117 -14.16 -1.98 0.91
C PRO A 117 -14.08 -1.36 -0.48
N VAL A 118 -12.87 -0.92 -0.85
CA VAL A 118 -12.61 -0.24 -2.12
C VAL A 118 -11.32 -0.74 -2.74
N PHE A 119 -11.30 -0.80 -4.07
CA PHE A 119 -10.09 -0.94 -4.85
C PHE A 119 -9.60 0.43 -5.30
N ALA A 120 -8.29 0.62 -5.28
CA ALA A 120 -7.59 1.76 -5.87
C ALA A 120 -6.64 1.24 -6.96
N ILE A 121 -6.70 1.86 -8.13
CA ILE A 121 -5.79 1.59 -9.24
C ILE A 121 -4.89 2.80 -9.41
N ASN A 122 -3.58 2.62 -9.25
CA ASN A 122 -2.62 3.67 -9.59
C ASN A 122 -2.57 3.83 -11.11
N LEU A 123 -2.92 4.99 -11.65
CA LEU A 123 -3.03 5.17 -13.10
C LEU A 123 -1.68 5.29 -13.82
N THR A 124 -0.58 5.39 -13.07
CA THR A 124 0.78 5.40 -13.60
C THR A 124 1.37 4.00 -13.61
N THR A 125 1.29 3.27 -12.48
CA THR A 125 1.89 1.93 -12.34
C THR A 125 0.94 0.80 -12.69
N LEU A 126 -0.37 1.08 -12.75
CA LEU A 126 -1.47 0.11 -12.90
C LEU A 126 -1.57 -0.91 -11.77
N GLU A 127 -0.90 -0.65 -10.65
CA GLU A 127 -1.02 -1.47 -9.45
C GLU A 127 -2.41 -1.33 -8.83
N VAL A 128 -2.97 -2.46 -8.42
CA VAL A 128 -4.28 -2.54 -7.76
C VAL A 128 -4.08 -2.82 -6.28
N SER A 129 -4.56 -1.89 -5.45
CA SER A 129 -4.56 -2.02 -4.00
C SER A 129 -5.99 -2.14 -3.48
N ARG A 130 -6.21 -3.02 -2.50
CA ARG A 130 -7.51 -3.18 -1.84
C ARG A 130 -7.45 -2.61 -0.43
N PHE A 131 -8.47 -1.84 -0.07
CA PHE A 131 -8.66 -1.27 1.26
C PHE A 131 -10.01 -1.73 1.81
N ARG A 132 -10.09 -2.01 3.11
CA ARG A 132 -11.31 -2.34 3.84
C ARG A 132 -12.31 -1.18 3.86
N SER A 133 -11.86 0.04 3.59
CA SER A 133 -12.72 1.24 3.54
C SER A 133 -12.09 2.40 2.76
N GLN A 134 -12.90 3.43 2.47
CA GLN A 134 -12.40 4.68 1.88
C GLN A 134 -11.52 5.50 2.84
N HIS A 135 -11.73 5.44 4.16
CA HIS A 135 -10.89 6.16 5.13
C HIS A 135 -9.52 5.50 5.31
N GLU A 136 -9.46 4.17 5.22
CA GLU A 136 -8.18 3.47 5.17
C GLU A 136 -7.39 3.89 3.93
N ALA A 137 -8.04 3.93 2.76
CA ALA A 137 -7.43 4.41 1.52
C ALA A 137 -6.94 5.87 1.66
N GLU A 138 -7.72 6.74 2.31
CA GLU A 138 -7.32 8.13 2.59
C GLU A 138 -6.02 8.21 3.39
N ARG A 139 -5.92 7.48 4.50
CA ARG A 139 -4.70 7.47 5.34
C ARG A 139 -3.50 6.86 4.63
N ALA A 140 -3.72 5.78 3.87
CA ALA A 140 -2.64 5.06 3.19
C ALA A 140 -2.10 5.83 1.97
N LEU A 141 -2.97 6.50 1.22
CA LEU A 141 -2.62 7.15 -0.04
C LEU A 141 -2.47 8.68 0.07
N GLY A 142 -2.83 9.27 1.23
CA GLY A 142 -2.80 10.72 1.42
C GLY A 142 -3.81 11.48 0.57
N VAL A 143 -4.96 10.87 0.27
CA VAL A 143 -6.02 11.45 -0.58
C VAL A 143 -7.29 11.67 0.24
N TYR A 144 -8.03 12.74 -0.04
CA TYR A 144 -9.23 13.05 0.74
C TYR A 144 -10.37 12.06 0.44
N GLN A 145 -11.02 11.52 1.47
CA GLN A 145 -12.09 10.53 1.31
C GLN A 145 -13.28 11.05 0.48
N ALA A 146 -13.63 12.34 0.56
CA ALA A 146 -14.70 12.89 -0.25
C ALA A 146 -14.36 12.88 -1.76
N ASN A 147 -13.08 12.97 -2.11
CA ASN A 147 -12.61 12.86 -3.49
C ASN A 147 -12.67 11.42 -3.97
N ILE A 148 -12.30 10.44 -3.12
CA ILE A 148 -12.49 9.02 -3.41
C ILE A 148 -13.95 8.74 -3.76
N ASN A 149 -14.90 9.20 -2.93
CA ASN A 149 -16.33 9.04 -3.20
C ASN A 149 -16.77 9.78 -4.48
N SER A 150 -16.16 10.91 -4.82
CA SER A 150 -16.43 11.61 -6.09
C SER A 150 -15.93 10.83 -7.31
N VAL A 151 -14.80 10.12 -7.21
CA VAL A 151 -14.31 9.21 -8.25
C VAL A 151 -15.23 8.00 -8.41
N ILE A 152 -15.61 7.35 -7.30
CA ILE A 152 -16.51 6.18 -7.32
C ILE A 152 -17.86 6.53 -7.95
N ARG A 153 -18.37 7.75 -7.73
CA ARG A 153 -19.61 8.25 -8.34
C ARG A 153 -19.44 8.75 -9.78
N GLY A 154 -18.24 8.67 -10.35
CA GLY A 154 -17.94 9.13 -11.70
C GLY A 154 -17.92 10.66 -11.87
N ARG A 155 -17.94 11.43 -10.77
CA ARG A 155 -17.84 12.90 -10.82
C ARG A 155 -16.41 13.36 -11.11
N TYR A 156 -15.43 12.64 -10.57
CA TYR A 156 -14.01 12.86 -10.85
C TYR A 156 -13.43 11.67 -11.61
N LYS A 157 -12.49 11.95 -12.51
CA LYS A 157 -11.78 10.91 -13.28
C LYS A 157 -10.72 10.18 -12.44
N GLN A 158 -10.12 10.90 -11.48
CA GLN A 158 -9.08 10.40 -10.58
C GLN A 158 -8.91 11.34 -9.38
N THR A 159 -8.23 10.89 -8.34
CA THR A 159 -7.71 11.75 -7.27
C THR A 159 -6.35 11.22 -6.80
N GLY A 160 -5.37 12.11 -6.61
CA GLY A 160 -4.00 11.72 -6.23
C GLY A 160 -3.30 10.75 -7.20
N GLY A 161 -3.73 10.70 -8.47
CA GLY A 161 -3.22 9.72 -9.45
C GLY A 161 -3.90 8.34 -9.40
N TYR A 162 -4.94 8.19 -8.59
CA TYR A 162 -5.66 6.92 -8.42
C TYR A 162 -7.09 7.00 -8.96
N TRP A 163 -7.55 5.87 -9.51
CA TRP A 163 -8.96 5.61 -9.79
C TRP A 163 -9.52 4.63 -8.75
N PHE A 164 -10.78 4.82 -8.35
CA PHE A 164 -11.39 4.07 -7.24
C PHE A 164 -12.71 3.43 -7.64
N VAL A 165 -12.97 2.24 -7.10
CA VAL A 165 -14.24 1.53 -7.20
C VAL A 165 -14.56 0.78 -5.91
N ASN A 166 -15.84 0.63 -5.56
CA ASN A 166 -16.24 -0.21 -4.43
C ASN A 166 -15.93 -1.68 -4.70
N ASP A 167 -15.63 -2.44 -3.67
CA ASP A 167 -15.54 -3.90 -3.72
C ASP A 167 -16.89 -4.51 -3.31
N ASP A 168 -17.83 -4.55 -4.26
CA ASP A 168 -19.18 -5.10 -4.11
C ASP A 168 -19.37 -6.45 -4.83
N GLY A 169 -18.27 -7.17 -5.11
CA GLY A 169 -18.28 -8.53 -5.65
C GLY A 169 -18.46 -8.65 -7.18
N HIS A 170 -18.59 -7.54 -7.91
CA HIS A 170 -18.82 -7.55 -9.36
C HIS A 170 -17.99 -6.52 -10.14
N LYS A 171 -16.78 -6.19 -9.67
CA LYS A 171 -15.96 -5.10 -10.24
C LYS A 171 -14.70 -5.53 -10.95
N ASP A 172 -14.41 -6.83 -11.00
CA ASP A 172 -13.25 -7.36 -11.72
C ASP A 172 -13.25 -6.91 -13.18
N ALA A 173 -14.40 -6.95 -13.85
CA ALA A 173 -14.53 -6.46 -15.23
C ALA A 173 -14.21 -4.96 -15.37
N GLN A 174 -14.64 -4.12 -14.42
CA GLN A 174 -14.36 -2.68 -14.45
C GLN A 174 -12.88 -2.39 -14.17
N ILE A 175 -12.28 -3.14 -13.23
CA ILE A 175 -10.86 -3.05 -12.91
C ILE A 175 -10.02 -3.46 -14.14
N GLN A 176 -10.34 -4.61 -14.75
CA GLN A 176 -9.65 -5.10 -15.94
C GLN A 176 -9.80 -4.12 -17.11
N GLN A 177 -11.00 -3.59 -17.35
CA GLN A 177 -11.20 -2.56 -18.36
C GLN A 177 -10.30 -1.34 -18.11
N LYS A 178 -10.21 -0.87 -16.86
CA LYS A 178 -9.40 0.30 -16.52
C LYS A 178 -7.90 0.04 -16.69
N ILE A 179 -7.44 -1.16 -16.36
CA ILE A 179 -6.04 -1.58 -16.60
C ILE A 179 -5.76 -1.58 -18.10
N VAL A 180 -6.64 -2.15 -18.92
CA VAL A 180 -6.48 -2.18 -20.38
C VAL A 180 -6.46 -0.77 -20.98
N GLU A 181 -7.33 0.13 -20.50
CA GLU A 181 -7.29 1.55 -20.89
C GLU A 181 -5.95 2.21 -20.54
N GLY A 182 -5.43 1.93 -19.34
CA GLY A 182 -4.12 2.40 -18.89
C GLY A 182 -2.97 1.87 -19.75
N GLN A 183 -2.95 0.58 -20.03
CA GLN A 183 -1.94 -0.06 -20.90
C GLN A 183 -1.95 0.53 -22.30
N ARG A 184 -3.15 0.78 -22.87
CA ARG A 184 -3.27 1.43 -24.18
C ARG A 184 -2.69 2.85 -24.16
N ALA A 185 -2.97 3.62 -23.11
CA ALA A 185 -2.41 4.97 -22.98
C ALA A 185 -0.88 4.96 -22.84
N ILE A 186 -0.33 3.98 -22.10
CA ILE A 186 1.12 3.79 -21.99
C ILE A 186 1.72 3.43 -23.35
N ALA A 187 1.12 2.48 -24.08
CA ALA A 187 1.58 2.07 -25.40
C ALA A 187 1.57 3.22 -26.41
N GLN A 188 0.55 4.09 -26.38
CA GLN A 188 0.49 5.28 -27.23
C GLN A 188 1.63 6.25 -26.92
N LYS A 189 1.89 6.51 -25.63
CA LYS A 189 3.02 7.37 -25.22
C LYS A 189 4.36 6.76 -25.60
N GLN A 190 4.52 5.44 -25.48
CA GLN A 190 5.73 4.75 -25.90
C GLN A 190 5.97 4.90 -27.40
N ALA A 191 4.93 4.71 -28.23
CA ALA A 191 5.04 4.91 -29.67
C ALA A 191 5.43 6.35 -30.05
N GLU A 192 4.94 7.35 -29.31
CA GLU A 192 5.35 8.75 -29.51
C GLU A 192 6.83 8.97 -29.13
N VAL A 193 7.30 8.35 -28.04
CA VAL A 193 8.71 8.38 -27.63
C VAL A 193 9.59 7.73 -28.68
N ASP A 194 9.20 6.56 -29.19
CA ASP A 194 9.93 5.82 -30.21
C ASP A 194 10.03 6.62 -31.52
N ALA A 195 8.94 7.28 -31.93
CA ALA A 195 8.94 8.16 -33.10
C ALA A 195 9.88 9.36 -32.93
N LYS A 196 9.89 9.99 -31.74
CA LYS A 196 10.83 11.08 -31.44
C LYS A 196 12.28 10.58 -31.42
N GLN A 197 12.52 9.38 -30.90
CA GLN A 197 13.84 8.78 -30.89
C GLN A 197 14.34 8.50 -32.30
N GLN A 198 13.46 8.05 -33.21
CA GLN A 198 13.81 7.88 -34.63
C GLN A 198 14.24 9.21 -35.26
N THR A 199 13.46 10.28 -35.05
CA THR A 199 13.82 11.62 -35.55
C THR A 199 15.16 12.09 -35.01
N ILE A 200 15.46 11.84 -33.73
CA ILE A 200 16.76 12.16 -33.12
C ILE A 200 17.88 11.40 -33.85
N ASN A 201 17.71 10.09 -34.06
CA ASN A 201 18.72 9.26 -34.73
C ASN A 201 18.98 9.73 -36.17
N ASP A 202 17.94 10.11 -36.90
CA ASP A 202 18.04 10.63 -38.27
C ASP A 202 18.79 11.97 -38.30
N LEU A 203 18.45 12.89 -37.40
CA LEU A 203 19.14 14.18 -37.27
C LEU A 203 20.60 14.01 -36.85
N THR A 204 20.89 13.09 -35.94
CA THR A 204 22.27 12.75 -35.56
C THR A 204 23.06 12.24 -36.77
N SER A 205 22.47 11.37 -37.58
CA SER A 205 23.11 10.85 -38.80
C SER A 205 23.40 11.96 -39.81
N GLN A 206 22.46 12.88 -40.02
CA GLN A 206 22.65 14.05 -40.90
C GLN A 206 23.75 14.98 -40.37
N LEU A 207 23.80 15.20 -39.05
CA LEU A 207 24.83 16.03 -38.42
C LEU A 207 26.23 15.43 -38.60
N GLU A 208 26.38 14.12 -38.44
CA GLU A 208 27.68 13.46 -38.66
C GLU A 208 28.10 13.50 -40.13
N ALA A 209 27.18 13.32 -41.07
CA ALA A 209 27.47 13.49 -42.49
C ALA A 209 27.91 14.93 -42.82
N ALA A 210 27.25 15.94 -42.25
CA ALA A 210 27.62 17.35 -42.44
C ALA A 210 28.99 17.68 -41.83
N LYS A 211 29.31 17.12 -40.66
CA LYS A 211 30.65 17.26 -40.05
C LYS A 211 31.74 16.65 -40.94
N GLN A 212 31.50 15.45 -41.49
CA GLN A 212 32.46 14.82 -42.39
C GLN A 212 32.69 15.65 -43.65
N ALA A 213 31.62 16.13 -44.28
CA ALA A 213 31.73 17.02 -45.44
C ALA A 213 32.53 18.29 -45.14
N ASN A 214 32.33 18.90 -43.97
CA ASN A 214 33.11 20.07 -43.54
C ASN A 214 34.60 19.75 -43.31
N ASN A 215 34.92 18.57 -42.78
CA ASN A 215 36.30 18.12 -42.63
C ASN A 215 36.97 17.93 -43.99
N ASP A 216 36.29 17.30 -44.93
CA ASP A 216 36.79 17.07 -46.29
C ASP A 216 37.03 18.40 -47.03
N LEU A 217 36.08 19.35 -46.92
CA LEU A 217 36.23 20.72 -47.42
C LEU A 217 37.44 21.43 -46.80
N SER A 218 37.62 21.31 -45.48
CA SER A 218 38.75 21.92 -44.77
C SER A 218 40.08 21.35 -45.25
N GLN A 219 40.14 20.05 -45.55
CA GLN A 219 41.34 19.41 -46.09
C GLN A 219 41.62 19.88 -47.52
N ALA A 220 40.59 19.93 -48.39
CA ALA A 220 40.74 20.42 -49.76
C ALA A 220 41.24 21.88 -49.82
N ILE A 221 40.79 22.74 -48.89
CA ILE A 221 41.28 24.13 -48.78
C ILE A 221 42.78 24.15 -48.43
N LYS A 222 43.22 23.33 -47.47
CA LYS A 222 44.65 23.23 -47.11
C LYS A 222 45.48 22.74 -48.30
N ASP A 223 45.00 21.73 -49.02
CA ASP A 223 45.70 21.19 -50.18
C ASP A 223 45.84 22.25 -51.30
N ALA A 224 44.77 23.01 -51.56
CA ALA A 224 44.80 24.11 -52.52
C ALA A 224 45.77 25.24 -52.13
N GLN A 225 45.85 25.58 -50.83
CA GLN A 225 46.81 26.55 -50.31
C GLN A 225 48.25 26.07 -50.52
N ASN A 226 48.54 24.80 -50.19
CA ASN A 226 49.85 24.21 -50.40
C ASN A 226 50.28 24.23 -51.88
N ILE A 227 49.36 23.92 -52.80
CA ILE A 227 49.62 23.97 -54.26
C ILE A 227 49.95 25.41 -54.70
N LYS A 228 49.17 26.38 -54.22
CA LYS A 228 49.41 27.80 -54.52
C LYS A 228 50.79 28.24 -54.01
N ASP A 229 51.15 27.91 -52.79
CA ASP A 229 52.43 28.27 -52.19
C ASP A 229 53.61 27.64 -52.94
N TYR A 230 53.47 26.38 -53.39
CA TYR A 230 54.49 25.71 -54.21
C TYR A 230 54.66 26.40 -55.58
N SER A 231 53.54 26.76 -56.23
CA SER A 231 53.56 27.52 -57.49
C SER A 231 54.24 28.88 -57.33
N ASP A 232 53.88 29.63 -56.27
CA ASP A 232 54.46 30.94 -55.97
C ASP A 232 55.97 30.84 -55.70
N GLN A 233 56.43 29.77 -55.03
CA GLN A 233 57.85 29.49 -54.84
C GLN A 233 58.56 29.15 -56.15
N ALA A 234 58.00 28.29 -56.99
CA ALA A 234 58.58 27.90 -58.28
C ALA A 234 58.77 29.11 -59.22
N VAL A 235 57.78 30.01 -59.29
CA VAL A 235 57.86 31.26 -60.06
C VAL A 235 58.99 32.17 -59.54
N LYS A 236 59.14 32.29 -58.21
CA LYS A 236 60.24 33.06 -57.62
C LYS A 236 61.61 32.46 -57.94
N SER A 237 61.74 31.13 -57.92
CA SER A 237 62.99 30.44 -58.25
C SER A 237 63.37 30.58 -59.73
N ALA A 238 62.40 30.53 -60.64
CA ALA A 238 62.64 30.71 -62.08
C ALA A 238 63.08 32.14 -62.44
N ASN A 239 62.57 33.15 -61.73
CA ASN A 239 62.95 34.56 -61.94
C ASN A 239 64.31 34.94 -61.30
N ALA A 240 64.96 34.02 -60.57
CA ALA A 240 66.23 34.25 -59.88
C ALA A 240 67.45 33.61 -60.58
N GLN A 241 67.25 32.93 -61.72
CA GLN A 241 68.30 32.36 -62.59
C GLN A 241 68.55 33.26 -63.80
#